data_AF-A0A085N9E8-F1
#
_entry.id   AF-A0A085N9E8-F1
#
_cell.length_a   1.000
_cell.length_b   1.000
_cell.length_c   1.000
_cell.angle_alpha   90.00
_cell.angle_beta   90.00
_cell.angle_gamma   90.00
#
_symmetry.space_group_name_H-M   'P 1'
#
loop_
_entity.id
_entity.type
_entity.pdbx_description
1 polymer ?
#
loop_
_entity_poly.entity_id
_entity_poly.type
_entity_poly.pdbx_seq_one_letter_code
_entity_poly.pdbx_strand_id
1 'polypeptide(L)'
;MARRHRPPMSLRRVAKHMGRKGRKEKICVLVGTVTNDMRLYDVPPMKICALHVTERARARILKAGGEIMTFDQLALRAPTGENTQLLQAARSTRKQEKHFGNAPGTKNSHAKPYVRCKRKNR
;
A
#
# COMPACT_ATOMS: atom_id res chain seq x y z
N MET A 1 -13.75 7.00 2.47
CA MET A 1 -13.55 6.23 1.20
C MET A 1 -14.06 4.81 1.35
N ALA A 2 -14.77 4.27 0.35
CA ALA A 2 -15.16 2.86 0.33
C ALA A 2 -13.93 1.93 0.33
N ARG A 3 -14.07 0.71 0.88
CA ARG A 3 -12.98 -0.27 1.02
C ARG A 3 -12.21 -0.53 -0.29
N ARG A 4 -12.91 -0.49 -1.44
CA ARG A 4 -12.32 -0.61 -2.77
C ARG A 4 -11.25 0.45 -3.07
N HIS A 5 -11.45 1.69 -2.61
CA HIS A 5 -10.58 2.83 -2.91
C HIS A 5 -9.45 3.04 -1.90
N ARG A 6 -9.43 2.25 -0.81
CA ARG A 6 -8.34 2.16 0.16
C ARG A 6 -7.66 0.78 0.12
N PRO A 7 -7.02 0.40 -1.01
CA PRO A 7 -6.35 -0.89 -1.10
C PRO A 7 -5.21 -1.00 -0.07
N PRO A 8 -4.86 -2.22 0.37
CA PRO A 8 -3.76 -2.42 1.29
C PRO A 8 -2.41 -2.04 0.66
N MET A 9 -1.49 -1.53 1.48
CA MET A 9 -0.12 -1.21 1.08
C MET A 9 0.87 -2.19 1.72
N SER A 10 1.79 -2.73 0.93
CA SER A 10 2.83 -3.62 1.45
C SER A 10 3.99 -2.85 2.08
N LEU A 11 4.61 -3.42 3.11
CA LEU A 11 5.79 -2.84 3.79
C LEU A 11 6.91 -2.45 2.81
N ARG A 12 7.17 -3.28 1.79
CA ARG A 12 8.18 -2.98 0.75
C ARG A 12 7.88 -1.69 0.00
N ARG A 13 6.61 -1.42 -0.31
CA ARG A 13 6.22 -0.18 -0.98
C ARG A 13 6.40 1.02 -0.06
N VAL A 14 6.01 0.88 1.21
CA VAL A 14 6.23 1.93 2.22
C VAL A 14 7.72 2.27 2.33
N ALA A 15 8.57 1.27 2.53
CA ALA A 15 10.03 1.44 2.61
C ALA A 15 10.61 2.14 1.37
N LYS A 16 10.16 1.77 0.17
CA LYS A 16 10.61 2.42 -1.08
C LYS A 16 10.20 3.89 -1.15
N HIS A 17 9.02 4.26 -0.66
CA HIS A 17 8.57 5.65 -0.66
C HIS A 17 9.28 6.51 0.39
N MET A 18 9.54 5.93 1.57
CA MET A 18 10.23 6.60 2.67
C MET A 18 11.75 6.70 2.46
N GLY A 19 12.35 5.77 1.71
CA GLY A 19 13.77 5.80 1.36
C GLY A 19 14.16 6.86 0.32
N ARG A 20 13.22 7.65 -0.21
CA ARG A 20 13.52 8.77 -1.12
C ARG A 20 14.13 9.95 -0.34
N LYS A 21 14.98 10.75 -1.01
CA LYS A 21 15.63 11.93 -0.42
C LYS A 21 14.57 12.87 0.21
N GLY A 22 14.85 13.37 1.41
CA GLY A 22 13.99 14.31 2.15
C GLY A 22 12.75 13.72 2.83
N ARG A 23 12.67 12.39 2.99
CA ARG A 23 11.50 11.71 3.60
C ARG A 23 11.82 10.77 4.75
N LYS A 24 13.10 10.62 5.13
CA LYS A 24 13.53 9.67 6.15
C LYS A 24 12.93 9.96 7.54
N GLU A 25 12.78 11.24 7.87
CA GLU A 25 12.30 11.69 9.19
C GLU A 25 10.78 11.88 9.25
N LYS A 26 10.10 11.81 8.09
CA LYS A 26 8.67 12.06 7.99
C LYS A 26 7.85 10.90 8.54
N ILE A 27 6.66 11.20 9.02
CA ILE A 27 5.67 10.17 9.42
C ILE A 27 4.95 9.69 8.16
N CYS A 28 5.01 8.40 7.87
CA CYS A 28 4.24 7.79 6.79
C CYS A 28 2.77 7.68 7.20
N VAL A 29 1.86 8.36 6.48
CA VAL A 29 0.43 8.32 6.76
C VAL A 29 -0.29 7.52 5.67
N LEU A 30 -1.03 6.49 6.06
CA LEU A 30 -1.81 5.66 5.16
C LEU A 30 -3.26 5.51 5.66
N VAL A 31 -4.21 6.02 4.89
CA VAL A 31 -5.64 5.76 5.13
C VAL A 31 -6.01 4.38 4.55
N GLY A 32 -5.59 3.31 5.23
CA GLY A 32 -5.79 1.94 4.77
C GLY A 32 -5.08 0.91 5.63
N THR A 33 -4.93 -0.30 5.08
CA THR A 33 -4.26 -1.41 5.75
C THR A 33 -2.80 -1.54 5.33
N VAL A 34 -1.89 -1.71 6.28
CA VAL A 34 -0.50 -2.08 6.02
C VAL A 34 -0.32 -3.59 6.14
N THR A 35 0.18 -4.22 5.07
CA THR A 35 0.40 -5.66 4.97
C THR A 35 1.88 -6.04 4.96
N ASN A 36 2.18 -7.20 5.51
CA ASN A 36 3.53 -7.76 5.49
C ASN A 36 3.99 -8.09 4.05
N ASP A 37 5.28 -7.90 3.77
CA ASP A 37 5.92 -8.36 2.53
C ASP A 37 7.15 -9.19 2.90
N MET A 38 7.08 -10.50 2.72
CA MET A 38 8.15 -11.44 3.09
C MET A 38 9.42 -11.28 2.26
N ARG A 39 9.33 -10.64 1.08
CA ARG A 39 10.46 -10.43 0.16
C ARG A 39 11.37 -9.28 0.59
N LEU A 40 10.89 -8.42 1.48
CA LEU A 40 11.74 -7.44 2.15
C LEU A 40 12.35 -8.18 3.34
N TYR A 41 13.67 -8.31 3.41
CA TYR A 41 14.34 -8.96 4.54
C TYR A 41 14.49 -7.97 5.70
N ASP A 42 15.21 -6.88 5.45
CA ASP A 42 15.45 -5.82 6.41
C ASP A 42 14.40 -4.72 6.27
N VAL A 43 13.70 -4.44 7.37
CA VAL A 43 12.75 -3.34 7.47
C VAL A 43 13.49 -2.15 8.05
N PRO A 44 13.56 -0.99 7.37
CA PRO A 44 14.18 0.19 7.96
C PRO A 44 13.31 0.75 9.09
N PRO A 45 13.90 1.39 10.11
CA PRO A 45 13.15 2.07 11.15
C PRO A 45 12.33 3.20 10.51
N MET A 46 11.02 3.21 10.78
CA MET A 46 10.11 4.21 10.23
C MET A 46 8.90 4.41 11.14
N LYS A 47 8.33 5.63 11.10
CA LYS A 47 7.10 5.99 11.80
C LYS A 47 5.92 5.84 10.85
N ILE A 48 4.95 5.00 11.19
CA ILE A 48 3.80 4.69 10.35
C ILE A 48 2.50 4.99 11.10
N CYS A 49 1.63 5.81 10.51
CA CYS A 49 0.24 5.96 10.91
C CYS A 49 -0.67 5.24 9.92
N ALA A 50 -1.53 4.33 10.40
CA ALA A 50 -2.46 3.60 9.54
C ALA A 50 -3.78 3.25 10.26
N LEU A 51 -4.83 2.97 9.48
CA LEU A 51 -6.12 2.50 10.04
C LEU A 51 -6.01 1.09 10.59
N HIS A 52 -5.26 0.22 9.91
CA HIS A 52 -5.03 -1.15 10.36
C HIS A 52 -3.64 -1.63 9.92
N VAL A 53 -2.97 -2.38 10.79
CA VAL A 53 -1.69 -3.01 10.50
C VAL A 53 -1.83 -4.48 10.82
N THR A 54 -1.53 -5.34 9.85
CA THR A 54 -1.54 -6.80 10.06
C THR A 54 -0.51 -7.19 11.14
N GLU A 55 -0.83 -8.19 11.96
CA GLU A 55 0.01 -8.59 13.12
C GLU A 55 1.46 -8.88 12.73
N ARG A 56 1.68 -9.63 11.65
CA ARG A 56 3.03 -9.92 11.13
C ARG A 56 3.77 -8.65 10.68
N ALA A 57 3.07 -7.68 10.10
CA ALA A 57 3.70 -6.41 9.75
C ALA A 57 4.04 -5.60 11.00
N ARG A 58 3.14 -5.57 11.98
CA ARG A 58 3.32 -4.89 13.27
C ARG A 58 4.57 -5.40 13.99
N ALA A 59 4.70 -6.71 14.15
CA ALA A 59 5.87 -7.32 14.79
C ALA A 59 7.19 -6.94 14.12
N ARG A 60 7.22 -6.88 12.78
CA ARG A 60 8.42 -6.54 12.03
C ARG A 60 8.81 -5.07 12.11
N ILE A 61 7.82 -4.16 12.10
CA ILE A 61 8.06 -2.73 12.26
C ILE A 61 8.63 -2.46 13.65
N LEU A 62 8.01 -3.04 14.69
CA LEU A 62 8.47 -2.87 16.08
C LEU A 62 9.86 -3.48 16.30
N LYS A 63 10.13 -4.67 15.72
CA LYS A 63 11.47 -5.30 15.77
C LYS A 63 12.56 -4.43 15.13
N ALA A 64 12.21 -3.66 14.10
CA ALA A 64 13.13 -2.73 13.44
C ALA A 64 13.31 -1.40 14.20
N GLY A 65 12.69 -1.21 15.37
CA GLY A 65 12.69 0.06 16.10
C GLY A 65 11.79 1.13 15.48
N GLY A 66 10.83 0.72 14.64
CA GLY A 66 9.82 1.62 14.08
C GLY A 66 8.65 1.86 15.03
N GLU A 67 7.91 2.92 14.78
CA GLU A 67 6.75 3.34 15.58
C GLU A 67 5.46 3.17 14.76
N ILE A 68 4.41 2.63 15.39
CA ILE A 68 3.08 2.52 14.76
C ILE A 68 2.12 3.39 15.55
N MET A 69 1.49 4.34 14.85
CA MET A 69 0.53 5.27 15.42
C MET A 69 -0.86 5.04 14.84
N THR A 70 -1.86 5.39 15.64
CA THR A 70 -3.25 5.54 15.19
C THR A 70 -3.51 6.98 14.75
N PHE A 71 -4.65 7.22 14.09
CA PHE A 71 -4.96 8.56 13.57
C PHE A 71 -5.27 9.59 14.65
N ASP A 72 -5.82 9.16 15.78
CA ASP A 72 -6.00 9.94 17.01
C ASP A 72 -4.66 10.38 17.60
N GLN A 73 -3.68 9.47 17.70
CA GLN A 73 -2.33 9.80 18.14
C GLN A 73 -1.62 10.76 17.17
N LEU A 74 -1.82 10.57 15.87
CA LEU A 74 -1.29 11.47 14.85
C LEU A 74 -1.89 12.87 14.98
N ALA A 75 -3.19 12.99 15.22
CA ALA A 75 -3.88 14.27 15.36
C ALA A 75 -3.36 15.07 16.57
N LEU A 76 -3.03 14.39 17.67
CA LEU A 76 -2.39 15.03 18.83
C LEU A 76 -0.95 15.47 18.54
N ARG A 77 -0.18 14.67 17.80
CA ARG A 77 1.25 14.93 17.55
C ARG A 77 1.49 15.97 16.45
N ALA A 78 0.68 15.94 15.40
CA ALA A 78 0.81 16.80 14.22
C ALA A 78 -0.59 17.20 13.71
N PRO A 79 -1.31 18.08 14.44
CA PRO A 79 -2.68 18.47 14.09
C PRO A 79 -2.78 19.14 12.71
N THR A 80 -1.75 19.87 12.30
CA THR A 80 -1.62 20.50 10.98
C THR A 80 -1.12 19.55 9.89
N GLY A 81 -0.68 18.33 10.26
CA GLY A 81 -0.08 17.36 9.33
C GLY A 81 1.37 17.67 8.93
N GLU A 82 2.06 18.54 9.67
CA GLU A 82 3.47 18.84 9.44
C GLU A 82 4.36 17.60 9.53
N ASN A 83 5.41 17.57 8.71
CA ASN A 83 6.35 16.45 8.62
C ASN A 83 5.71 15.07 8.36
N THR A 84 4.51 15.05 7.76
CA THR A 84 3.88 13.81 7.29
C THR A 84 4.10 13.58 5.80
N GLN A 85 4.06 12.31 5.40
CA GLN A 85 4.01 11.88 4.01
C GLN A 85 2.77 11.02 3.83
N LEU A 86 1.74 11.60 3.22
CA LEU A 86 0.55 10.84 2.83
C LEU A 86 0.90 9.91 1.67
N LEU A 87 0.56 8.63 1.80
CA LEU A 87 0.71 7.63 0.75
C LEU A 87 -0.64 7.03 0.38
N GLN A 88 -0.77 6.61 -0.88
CA GLN A 88 -1.91 5.83 -1.37
C GLN A 88 -1.41 4.60 -2.12
N ALA A 89 -2.07 3.47 -1.90
CA ALA A 89 -1.75 2.25 -2.60
C ALA A 89 -2.35 2.24 -4.01
N ALA A 90 -1.70 1.52 -4.92
CA ALA A 90 -2.14 1.40 -6.31
C ALA A 90 -3.53 0.74 -6.39
N ARG A 91 -4.47 1.40 -7.07
CA ARG A 91 -5.84 0.92 -7.29
C ARG A 91 -5.95 0.03 -8.54
N SER A 92 -5.07 0.25 -9.51
CA SER A 92 -5.04 -0.41 -10.83
C SER A 92 -4.61 -1.89 -10.79
N THR A 93 -4.04 -2.38 -9.68
CA THR A 93 -3.46 -3.73 -9.64
C THR A 93 -4.50 -4.85 -9.44
N ARG A 94 -5.78 -4.52 -9.23
CA ARG A 94 -6.83 -5.51 -9.00
C ARG A 94 -7.13 -6.29 -10.29
N LYS A 95 -7.62 -7.53 -10.13
CA LYS A 95 -7.99 -8.38 -11.27
C LYS A 95 -9.10 -7.74 -12.13
N GLN A 96 -10.06 -7.07 -11.50
CA GLN A 96 -11.16 -6.39 -12.17
C GLN A 96 -10.67 -5.30 -13.13
N GLU A 97 -9.69 -4.49 -12.72
CA GLU A 97 -9.16 -3.41 -13.55
C GLU A 97 -8.50 -3.93 -14.83
N LYS A 98 -8.02 -5.19 -14.83
CA LYS A 98 -7.45 -5.82 -16.03
C LYS A 98 -8.50 -6.17 -17.08
N HIS A 99 -9.77 -6.23 -16.71
CA HIS A 99 -10.86 -6.49 -17.65
C HIS A 99 -11.43 -5.20 -18.27
N PHE A 100 -11.05 -4.05 -17.75
CA PHE A 100 -11.46 -2.75 -18.29
C PHE A 100 -10.53 -2.31 -19.43
N GLY A 101 -11.07 -1.52 -20.35
CA GLY A 101 -10.39 -1.05 -21.56
C GLY A 101 -11.12 -1.49 -22.82
N ASN A 102 -10.47 -1.32 -23.97
CA ASN A 102 -10.99 -1.77 -25.26
C ASN A 102 -11.30 -3.27 -25.23
N ALA A 103 -12.31 -3.69 -25.98
CA ALA A 103 -12.75 -5.08 -25.99
C ALA A 103 -11.57 -6.05 -26.23
N PRO A 104 -11.54 -7.21 -25.56
CA PRO A 104 -10.50 -8.19 -25.78
C PRO A 104 -10.52 -8.65 -27.24
N GLY A 105 -9.37 -8.61 -27.92
CA GLY A 105 -9.24 -8.98 -29.34
C GLY A 105 -9.21 -7.81 -30.33
N THR A 106 -9.46 -6.57 -29.90
CA THR A 106 -9.25 -5.40 -30.77
C THR A 106 -7.77 -5.03 -30.88
N LYS A 107 -7.37 -4.38 -31.98
CA LYS A 107 -5.99 -3.89 -32.18
C LYS A 107 -5.52 -3.08 -30.96
N ASN A 108 -4.31 -3.38 -30.47
CA ASN A 108 -3.69 -2.78 -29.29
C ASN A 108 -4.44 -2.96 -27.94
N SER A 109 -5.41 -3.89 -27.85
CA SER A 109 -6.05 -4.21 -26.56
C SER A 109 -5.29 -5.28 -25.79
N HIS A 110 -5.02 -4.98 -24.52
CA HIS A 110 -4.49 -5.95 -23.54
C HIS A 110 -5.52 -6.27 -22.44
N ALA A 111 -6.80 -5.94 -22.67
CA ALA A 111 -7.87 -6.26 -21.74
C ALA A 111 -8.00 -7.78 -21.60
N LYS A 112 -8.07 -8.25 -20.37
CA LYS A 112 -8.20 -9.67 -20.06
C LYS A 112 -9.61 -10.15 -20.42
N PRO A 113 -9.78 -11.23 -21.19
CA PRO A 113 -11.10 -11.80 -21.44
C PRO A 113 -11.69 -12.45 -20.18
N TYR A 114 -13.01 -12.45 -20.06
CA TYR A 114 -13.72 -13.18 -19.02
C TYR A 114 -13.79 -14.67 -19.38
N VAL A 115 -12.97 -15.48 -18.72
CA VAL A 115 -12.92 -16.93 -18.93
C VAL A 115 -12.97 -17.66 -17.60
N ARG A 116 -13.74 -18.76 -17.55
CA ARG A 116 -13.78 -19.66 -16.38
C ARG A 116 -12.46 -20.42 -16.22
N CYS A 117 -11.92 -20.94 -17.33
CA CYS A 117 -10.65 -21.66 -17.38
C CYS A 117 -9.76 -21.11 -18.50
N LYS A 118 -8.46 -20.92 -18.24
CA LYS A 118 -7.52 -20.31 -19.21
C LYS A 118 -7.32 -21.15 -20.49
N ARG A 119 -7.55 -22.47 -20.41
CA ARG A 119 -7.26 -23.41 -21.51
C ARG A 119 -8.22 -23.30 -22.70
N LYS A 120 -9.42 -22.74 -22.52
CA LYS A 120 -10.46 -22.63 -23.56
C LYS A 120 -10.19 -21.55 -24.63
N ASN A 121 -9.21 -20.67 -24.40
CA ASN A 121 -8.86 -19.57 -25.31
C ASN A 121 -7.38 -19.62 -25.73
N ARG A 122 -6.79 -20.82 -25.81
CA ARG A 122 -5.45 -21.01 -26.36
C ARG A 122 -5.56 -21.49 -27.79
#